data_AF-A0A7S7T6N1-F1
#
_entry.id   AF-A0A7S7T6N1-F1
#
_cell.length_a   1.000
_cell.length_b   1.000
_cell.length_c   1.000
_cell.angle_alpha   90.00
_cell.angle_beta   90.00
_cell.angle_gamma   90.00
#
_symmetry.space_group_name_H-M   'P 1'
#
loop_
_entity.id
_entity.type
_entity.pdbx_description
1 polymer ?
#
loop_
_entity_poly.entity_id
_entity_poly.type
_entity_poly.pdbx_seq_one_letter_code
_entity_poly.pdbx_strand_id
1 'polypeptide(L)'
;MSRWKASLDHAEKRIDDLCAEITKLADLASEYWITPQADAKIPVLQARISSGLVRIATMRVTLSKFVLGLADERLVDLESSFVRQATGGDFGVHNRAPSQSTAAAAQHAGSALVVEIRRSRLASFTRWWTPKV
;
A
#
# COMPACT_ATOMS: atom_id res chain seq x y z
N MET A 1 -32.70 1.75 0.86
CA MET A 1 -31.38 1.12 1.12
C MET A 1 -31.24 0.91 2.62
N SER A 2 -30.89 -0.28 3.10
CA SER A 2 -30.67 -0.49 4.54
C SER A 2 -29.37 0.19 4.99
N ARG A 3 -29.34 0.72 6.23
CA ARG A 3 -28.13 1.33 6.83
C ARG A 3 -26.90 0.43 6.76
N TRP A 4 -27.12 -0.89 6.85
CA TRP A 4 -26.08 -1.91 6.71
C TRP A 4 -25.40 -1.89 5.33
N LYS A 5 -26.19 -1.86 4.25
CA LYS A 5 -25.64 -1.87 2.88
C LYS A 5 -24.80 -0.63 2.60
N ALA A 6 -25.28 0.54 3.03
CA ALA A 6 -24.53 1.80 2.90
C ALA A 6 -23.19 1.79 3.66
N SER A 7 -23.14 1.15 4.84
CA SER A 7 -21.91 1.01 5.62
C SER A 7 -20.90 0.07 4.95
N LEU A 8 -21.36 -1.03 4.34
CA LEU A 8 -20.50 -1.94 3.58
C LEU A 8 -19.93 -1.27 2.33
N ASP A 9 -20.79 -0.60 1.55
CA ASP A 9 -20.38 0.11 0.32
C ASP A 9 -19.34 1.19 0.63
N HIS A 10 -19.50 1.91 1.77
CA HIS A 10 -18.50 2.88 2.21
C HIS A 10 -17.16 2.22 2.59
N ALA A 11 -17.17 1.07 3.25
CA ALA A 11 -15.93 0.35 3.59
C ALA A 11 -15.21 -0.17 2.35
N GLU A 12 -15.94 -0.74 1.37
CA GLU A 12 -15.36 -1.17 0.09
C GLU A 12 -14.69 -0.02 -0.65
N LYS A 13 -15.38 1.12 -0.76
CA LYS A 13 -14.81 2.31 -1.40
C LYS A 13 -13.50 2.75 -0.74
N ARG A 14 -13.42 2.72 0.60
CA ARG A 14 -12.19 3.09 1.30
C ARG A 14 -11.05 2.09 1.10
N ILE A 15 -11.38 0.81 0.95
CA ILE A 15 -10.40 -0.22 0.58
C ILE A 15 -9.92 0.00 -0.86
N ASP A 16 -10.82 0.35 -1.78
CA ASP A 16 -10.48 0.72 -3.15
C ASP A 16 -9.53 1.94 -3.18
N ASP A 17 -9.86 2.99 -2.41
CA ASP A 17 -9.03 4.19 -2.27
C ASP A 17 -7.63 3.83 -1.73
N LEU A 18 -7.55 2.95 -0.71
CA LEU A 18 -6.27 2.50 -0.15
C LEU A 18 -5.44 1.74 -1.18
N CYS A 19 -6.07 0.82 -1.92
CA CYS A 19 -5.39 0.05 -2.96
C CYS A 19 -4.88 0.97 -4.09
N ALA A 20 -5.69 1.96 -4.50
CA ALA A 20 -5.31 2.92 -5.52
C ALA A 20 -4.10 3.76 -5.09
N GLU A 21 -4.06 4.22 -3.84
CA GLU A 21 -2.90 4.96 -3.32
C GLU A 21 -1.64 4.08 -3.19
N ILE A 22 -1.76 2.79 -2.85
CA ILE A 22 -0.63 1.85 -2.86
C ILE A 22 -0.08 1.67 -4.28
N THR A 23 -0.95 1.44 -5.27
CA THR A 23 -0.55 1.29 -6.68
C THR A 23 0.17 2.54 -7.18
N LYS A 24 -0.43 3.71 -6.96
CA LYS A 24 0.17 5.00 -7.33
C LYS A 24 1.52 5.21 -6.66
N LEU A 25 1.68 4.79 -5.41
CA LEU A 25 2.95 4.89 -4.71
C LEU A 25 4.00 3.94 -5.29
N ALA A 26 3.60 2.72 -5.68
CA ALA A 26 4.47 1.78 -6.37
C ALA A 26 4.93 2.32 -7.74
N ASP A 27 4.06 3.02 -8.47
CA ASP A 27 4.41 3.72 -9.71
C ASP A 27 5.45 4.81 -9.46
N LEU A 28 5.24 5.65 -8.44
CA LEU A 28 6.20 6.69 -8.05
C LEU A 28 7.55 6.10 -7.60
N ALA A 29 7.52 5.00 -6.85
CA ALA A 29 8.72 4.30 -6.43
C ALA A 29 9.48 3.70 -7.62
N SER A 30 8.76 3.12 -8.59
CA SER A 30 9.34 2.63 -9.83
C SER A 30 9.99 3.76 -10.63
N GLU A 31 9.27 4.88 -10.83
CA GLU A 31 9.80 6.09 -11.47
C GLU A 31 11.05 6.60 -10.73
N TYR A 32 10.98 6.64 -9.40
CA TYR A 32 12.13 6.99 -8.56
C TYR A 32 13.31 6.09 -8.91
N TRP A 33 13.17 4.75 -8.91
CA TRP A 33 14.26 3.79 -9.13
C TRP A 33 14.86 3.77 -10.53
N ILE A 34 14.13 4.18 -11.56
CA ILE A 34 14.68 4.27 -12.92
C ILE A 34 15.27 5.66 -13.23
N THR A 35 14.90 6.68 -12.45
CA THR A 35 15.35 8.06 -12.69
C THR A 35 16.80 8.26 -12.22
N PRO A 36 17.69 8.84 -13.05
CA PRO A 36 19.05 9.18 -12.65
C PRO A 36 19.09 10.08 -11.40
N GLN A 37 20.03 9.82 -10.49
CA GLN A 37 20.15 10.58 -9.24
C GLN A 37 20.37 12.08 -9.43
N ALA A 38 20.98 12.49 -10.55
CA ALA A 38 21.23 13.89 -10.88
C ALA A 38 19.99 14.62 -11.43
N ASP A 39 18.89 13.90 -11.69
CA ASP A 39 17.66 14.50 -12.20
C ASP A 39 16.98 15.35 -11.11
N ALA A 40 16.60 16.58 -11.47
CA ALA A 40 15.92 17.52 -10.57
C ALA A 40 14.57 17.00 -10.05
N LYS A 41 13.98 15.97 -10.67
CA LYS A 41 12.77 15.30 -10.20
C LYS A 41 13.00 14.45 -8.96
N ILE A 42 14.23 14.02 -8.66
CA ILE A 42 14.50 13.09 -7.57
C ILE A 42 14.01 13.60 -6.20
N PRO A 43 14.32 14.84 -5.77
CA PRO A 43 13.79 15.37 -4.51
C PRO A 43 12.26 15.44 -4.48
N VAL A 44 11.65 15.74 -5.63
CA VAL A 44 10.18 15.80 -5.77
C VAL A 44 9.57 14.41 -5.65
N LEU A 45 10.16 13.40 -6.29
CA LEU A 45 9.73 12.01 -6.18
C LEU A 45 9.86 11.51 -4.74
N GLN A 46 10.98 11.79 -4.06
CA GLN A 46 11.15 11.45 -2.64
C GLN A 46 10.07 12.09 -1.77
N ALA A 47 9.80 13.39 -1.93
CA ALA A 47 8.75 14.07 -1.19
C ALA A 47 7.35 13.47 -1.45
N ARG A 48 7.05 13.13 -2.71
CA ARG A 48 5.77 12.48 -3.08
C ARG A 48 5.66 11.08 -2.50
N ILE A 49 6.73 10.30 -2.49
CA ILE A 49 6.72 8.95 -1.92
C ILE A 49 6.55 9.04 -0.40
N SER A 50 7.31 9.89 0.29
CA SER A 50 7.16 10.14 1.73
C SER A 50 5.73 10.56 2.09
N SER A 51 5.15 11.51 1.34
CA SER A 51 3.75 11.93 1.55
C SER A 51 2.75 10.79 1.30
N GLY A 52 2.99 9.97 0.27
CA GLY A 52 2.16 8.80 -0.05
C GLY A 52 2.21 7.74 1.05
N LEU A 53 3.38 7.45 1.62
CA LEU A 53 3.55 6.52 2.73
C LEU A 53 2.74 6.97 3.96
N VAL A 54 2.83 8.25 4.33
CA VAL A 54 2.03 8.80 5.43
C VAL A 54 0.52 8.67 5.18
N ARG A 55 0.08 8.91 3.93
CA ARG A 55 -1.32 8.78 3.54
C ARG A 55 -1.80 7.33 3.66
N ILE A 56 -1.04 6.36 3.14
CA ILE A 56 -1.35 4.93 3.23
C ILE A 56 -1.43 4.49 4.70
N ALA A 57 -0.44 4.84 5.51
CA ALA A 57 -0.42 4.52 6.94
C ALA A 57 -1.66 5.08 7.66
N THR A 58 -2.02 6.35 7.38
CA THR A 58 -3.21 6.99 7.95
C THR A 58 -4.50 6.30 7.53
N MET A 59 -4.63 5.97 6.25
CA MET A 59 -5.79 5.25 5.72
C MET A 59 -5.91 3.85 6.33
N ARG A 60 -4.79 3.13 6.44
CA ARG A 60 -4.76 1.79 7.04
C ARG A 60 -5.17 1.83 8.51
N VAL A 61 -4.58 2.70 9.33
CA VAL A 61 -4.92 2.84 10.75
C VAL A 61 -6.38 3.25 10.94
N THR A 62 -6.91 4.07 10.04
CA THR A 62 -8.32 4.46 10.08
C THR A 62 -9.22 3.27 9.72
N LEU A 63 -8.89 2.53 8.67
CA LEU A 63 -9.70 1.40 8.19
C LEU A 63 -9.64 0.19 9.12
N SER A 64 -8.51 -0.08 9.77
CA SER A 64 -8.35 -1.22 10.68
C SER A 64 -9.28 -1.15 11.90
N LYS A 65 -9.75 0.05 12.26
CA LYS A 65 -10.78 0.24 13.29
C LYS A 65 -12.16 -0.30 12.90
N PHE A 66 -12.42 -0.46 11.61
CA PHE A 66 -13.73 -0.82 11.07
C PHE A 66 -13.72 -2.12 10.26
N VAL A 67 -12.57 -2.52 9.72
CA VAL A 67 -12.41 -3.69 8.87
C VAL A 67 -11.50 -4.71 9.56
N LEU A 68 -12.10 -5.81 10.02
CA LEU A 68 -11.38 -6.94 10.58
C LEU A 68 -10.39 -7.50 9.54
N GLY A 69 -9.22 -7.94 10.00
CA GLY A 69 -8.16 -8.50 9.15
C GLY A 69 -7.15 -7.48 8.63
N LEU A 70 -7.43 -6.16 8.66
CA LEU A 70 -6.42 -5.15 8.27
C LEU A 70 -5.33 -4.88 9.33
N ALA A 71 -5.48 -5.48 10.51
CA ALA A 71 -4.50 -5.47 11.59
C ALA A 71 -3.62 -6.75 11.61
N ASP A 72 -3.74 -7.62 10.61
CA ASP A 72 -2.97 -8.87 10.53
C ASP A 72 -1.45 -8.59 10.44
N GLU A 73 -0.66 -9.39 11.17
CA GLU A 73 0.81 -9.32 11.18
C GLU A 73 1.39 -9.45 9.77
N ARG A 74 0.81 -10.32 8.94
CA ARG A 74 1.24 -10.51 7.54
C ARG A 74 1.12 -9.21 6.73
N LEU A 75 0.09 -8.42 6.98
CA LEU A 75 -0.05 -7.12 6.33
C LEU A 75 0.98 -6.12 6.84
N VAL A 76 1.38 -6.19 8.12
CA VAL A 76 2.45 -5.34 8.68
C VAL A 76 3.80 -5.68 8.04
N ASP A 77 4.08 -6.96 7.84
CA ASP A 77 5.29 -7.44 7.17
C ASP A 77 5.35 -7.00 5.70
N LEU A 78 4.23 -7.15 4.98
CA LEU A 78 4.12 -6.70 3.59
C LEU A 78 4.23 -5.18 3.45
N GLU A 79 3.65 -4.42 4.37
CA GLU A 79 3.81 -2.96 4.40
C GLU A 79 5.26 -2.58 4.65
N SER A 80 5.93 -3.21 5.63
CA SER A 80 7.35 -2.98 5.92
C SER A 80 8.24 -3.33 4.72
N SER A 81 7.95 -4.46 4.05
CA SER A 81 8.62 -4.86 2.81
C SER A 81 8.39 -3.83 1.70
N PHE A 82 7.15 -3.37 1.52
CA PHE A 82 6.83 -2.35 0.51
C PHE A 82 7.53 -1.03 0.77
N VAL A 83 7.52 -0.53 2.00
CA VAL A 83 8.27 0.68 2.41
C VAL A 83 9.74 0.51 2.04
N ARG A 84 10.35 -0.62 2.43
CA ARG A 84 11.77 -0.89 2.16
C ARG A 84 12.08 -0.89 0.66
N GLN A 85 11.24 -1.52 -0.17
CA GLN A 85 11.43 -1.53 -1.62
C GLN A 85 11.17 -0.16 -2.26
N ALA A 86 10.20 0.60 -1.73
CA ALA A 86 9.87 1.92 -2.24
C ALA A 86 10.96 2.96 -1.96
N THR A 87 11.62 2.86 -0.79
CA THR A 87 12.58 3.87 -0.33
C THR A 87 14.04 3.42 -0.41
N GLY A 88 14.30 2.11 -0.41
CA GLY A 88 15.65 1.54 -0.24
C GLY A 88 16.05 1.41 1.22
N GLY A 89 15.12 1.64 2.17
CA GLY A 89 15.37 1.65 3.62
C GLY A 89 15.47 3.06 4.18
N ASP A 90 16.11 3.98 3.47
CA ASP A 90 16.11 5.41 3.82
C ASP A 90 16.25 6.29 2.57
N PHE A 91 15.56 7.42 2.54
CA PHE A 91 15.71 8.36 1.43
C PHE A 91 17.03 9.11 1.56
N GLY A 92 17.75 9.26 0.44
CA GLY A 92 18.96 10.08 0.42
C GLY A 92 20.26 9.29 0.59
N VAL A 93 20.28 7.99 0.28
CA VAL A 93 21.53 7.26 0.05
C VAL A 93 22.36 8.04 -0.97
N HIS A 94 23.43 8.68 -0.51
CA HIS A 94 24.41 9.32 -1.36
C HIS A 94 24.92 8.26 -2.35
N ASN A 95 24.80 8.53 -3.65
CA ASN A 95 25.11 7.60 -4.74
C ASN A 95 24.10 6.47 -5.00
N ARG A 96 22.82 6.71 -4.73
CA ARG A 96 21.74 5.86 -5.24
C ARG A 96 21.86 5.69 -6.76
N ALA A 97 22.05 4.45 -7.22
CA ALA A 97 22.10 4.13 -8.65
C ALA A 97 20.71 3.77 -9.19
N PRO A 98 20.36 4.17 -10.43
CA PRO A 98 19.18 3.65 -11.10
C PRO A 98 19.20 2.13 -11.19
N SER A 99 18.06 1.49 -10.95
CA SER A 99 17.95 0.03 -10.89
C SER A 99 16.57 -0.43 -11.33
N GLN A 100 16.51 -1.08 -12.50
CA GLN A 100 15.27 -1.68 -13.01
C GLN A 100 14.78 -2.83 -12.13
N SER A 101 15.69 -3.61 -11.55
CA SER A 101 15.32 -4.69 -10.63
C SER A 101 14.65 -4.16 -9.37
N THR A 102 15.14 -3.03 -8.83
CA THR A 102 14.54 -2.40 -7.65
C THR A 102 13.21 -1.74 -7.97
N ALA A 103 13.10 -1.12 -9.16
CA ALA A 103 11.83 -0.60 -9.67
C ALA A 103 10.76 -1.70 -9.78
N ALA A 104 11.11 -2.85 -10.35
CA ALA A 104 10.24 -4.02 -10.42
C ALA A 104 9.89 -4.58 -9.03
N ALA A 105 10.87 -4.63 -8.11
CA ALA A 105 10.63 -5.09 -6.75
C ALA A 105 9.62 -4.20 -6.00
N ALA A 106 9.67 -2.87 -6.19
CA ALA A 106 8.68 -1.94 -5.62
C ALA A 106 7.27 -2.20 -6.17
N GLN A 107 7.14 -2.45 -7.48
CA GLN A 107 5.88 -2.82 -8.13
C GLN A 107 5.31 -4.14 -7.62
N HIS A 108 6.16 -5.17 -7.51
CA HIS A 108 5.77 -6.46 -6.96
C HIS A 108 5.33 -6.35 -5.50
N ALA A 109 6.06 -5.59 -4.67
CA ALA A 109 5.70 -5.39 -3.27
C ALA A 109 4.37 -4.64 -3.12
N GLY A 110 4.13 -3.58 -3.90
CA GLY A 110 2.85 -2.87 -3.92
C GLY A 110 1.68 -3.77 -4.32
N SER A 111 1.88 -4.57 -5.38
CA SER A 111 0.88 -5.54 -5.85
C SER A 111 0.58 -6.61 -4.81
N ALA A 112 1.61 -7.15 -4.15
CA ALA A 112 1.45 -8.14 -3.08
C ALA A 112 0.64 -7.58 -1.90
N LEU A 113 0.91 -6.32 -1.51
CA LEU A 113 0.17 -5.64 -0.45
C LEU A 113 -1.32 -5.44 -0.83
N VAL A 114 -1.60 -5.00 -2.06
CA VAL A 114 -2.98 -4.85 -2.56
C VAL A 114 -3.72 -6.20 -2.53
N VAL A 115 -3.09 -7.26 -3.01
CA VAL A 115 -3.67 -8.61 -3.00
C VAL A 115 -3.99 -9.06 -1.57
N GLU A 116 -3.10 -8.82 -0.62
CA GLU A 116 -3.32 -9.20 0.77
C GLU A 116 -4.45 -8.41 1.44
N ILE A 117 -4.55 -7.10 1.16
CA ILE A 117 -5.66 -6.27 1.65
C ILE A 117 -7.00 -6.82 1.15
N ARG A 118 -7.09 -7.18 -0.13
CA ARG A 118 -8.29 -7.79 -0.73
C ARG A 118 -8.60 -9.16 -0.13
N ARG A 119 -7.58 -10.00 0.05
CA ARG A 119 -7.73 -11.33 0.67
C ARG A 119 -8.24 -11.21 2.11
N SER A 120 -7.66 -10.31 2.90
CA SER A 120 -8.07 -10.03 4.28
C SER A 120 -9.53 -9.59 4.34
N ARG A 121 -9.96 -8.76 3.38
CA ARG A 121 -11.35 -8.32 3.29
C ARG A 121 -12.31 -9.47 2.96
N LEU A 122 -11.97 -10.32 1.99
CA LEU A 122 -12.77 -11.49 1.62
C LEU A 122 -12.91 -12.49 2.78
N ALA A 123 -11.82 -12.77 3.50
CA ALA A 123 -11.83 -13.63 4.68
C ALA A 123 -12.76 -13.10 5.78
N SER A 124 -12.80 -11.78 5.97
CA SER A 124 -13.71 -11.14 6.92
C SER A 124 -15.18 -11.26 6.52
N PHE A 125 -15.50 -11.37 5.22
CA PHE A 125 -16.87 -11.65 4.77
C PHE A 125 -17.27 -13.11 4.94
N THR A 126 -16.39 -14.06 4.58
CA THR A 126 -16.71 -15.49 4.66
C THR A 126 -16.91 -15.97 6.09
N ARG A 127 -16.17 -15.40 7.06
CA ARG A 127 -16.34 -15.71 8.50
C ARG A 127 -17.73 -15.36 9.05
N TRP A 128 -18.44 -14.42 8.41
CA TRP A 128 -19.80 -14.05 8.78
C TRP A 128 -20.88 -14.94 8.15
N TRP A 129 -20.53 -15.68 7.09
CA TRP A 129 -21.49 -16.46 6.31
C TRP A 129 -21.46 -17.97 6.58
N THR A 130 -20.43 -18.48 7.26
CA THR A 130 -20.43 -19.88 7.73
C THR A 130 -21.59 -20.10 8.69
N PRO A 131 -22.60 -20.93 8.35
CA PRO A 131 -23.59 -21.36 9.30
C PRO A 131 -22.85 -22.07 10.43
N LYS A 132 -23.12 -21.71 11.69
CA LYS A 132 -22.69 -22.55 12.80
C LYS A 132 -23.44 -23.88 12.66
N VAL A 133 -22.71 -24.92 12.25
CA VAL A 133 -23.18 -26.31 12.31
C VAL A 133 -23.16 -26.75 13.77
#